data_AF-A0A959HBL5-F1
#
_entry.id   AF-A0A959HBL5-F1
#
_cell.length_a   1.000
_cell.length_b   1.000
_cell.length_c   1.000
_cell.angle_alpha   90.00
_cell.angle_beta   90.00
_cell.angle_gamma   90.00
#
_symmetry.space_group_name_H-M   'P 1'
#
loop_
_entity.id
_entity.type
_entity.pdbx_description
1 polymer ?
#
loop_
_entity_poly.entity_id
_entity_poly.type
_entity_poly.pdbx_seq_one_letter_code
_entity_poly.pdbx_strand_id
1 'polypeptide(L)' 'MIDRILEQRLAQELQSSQKIIILYGSRQVGKTTLIHKVLRQLNKKTLFVNADSGEYVDILSSRDPLRLKRLIG' A
#
# COMPACT_ATOMS: atom_id res chain seq x y z
N MET A 1 12.07 -19.71 -2.00
CA MET A 1 11.30 -18.44 -2.17
C MET A 1 11.75 -17.83 -3.50
N ILE A 2 10.84 -17.26 -4.31
CA ILE A 2 11.20 -16.72 -5.64
C ILE A 2 11.70 -15.28 -5.48
N ASP A 3 12.83 -14.97 -6.11
CA ASP A 3 13.36 -13.60 -6.16
C ASP A 3 12.51 -12.72 -7.07
N ARG A 4 12.01 -11.62 -6.50
CA ARG A 4 11.13 -10.69 -7.19
C ARG A 4 11.95 -9.52 -7.72
N ILE A 5 12.21 -9.51 -9.03
CA ILE A 5 12.98 -8.45 -9.72
C ILE A 5 12.45 -7.03 -9.39
N LEU A 6 11.13 -6.89 -9.24
CA LEU A 6 10.50 -5.60 -8.94
C LEU A 6 10.71 -5.11 -7.49
N GLU A 7 11.16 -5.96 -6.57
CA GLU A 7 11.28 -5.61 -5.14
C GLU A 7 12.22 -4.42 -4.92
N GLN A 8 13.44 -4.50 -5.45
CA GLN A 8 14.45 -3.43 -5.30
C GLN A 8 14.02 -2.14 -6.00
N ARG A 9 13.42 -2.26 -7.18
CA ARG A 9 12.90 -1.11 -7.92
C ARG A 9 11.78 -0.41 -7.16
N LEU A 10 10.82 -1.15 -6.60
CA LEU A 10 9.74 -0.59 -5.78
C LEU A 10 10.31 0.10 -4.53
N ALA A 11 11.29 -0.50 -3.86
CA ALA A 11 11.91 0.08 -2.68
C ALA A 11 12.63 1.40 -2.98
N GLN A 12 13.30 1.51 -4.14
CA GLN A 12 13.94 2.76 -4.56
C GLN A 12 12.91 3.84 -4.92
N GLU A 13 11.92 3.52 -5.76
CA GLU A 13 10.92 4.49 -6.23
C GLU A 13 10.07 5.06 -5.07
N LEU A 14 9.76 4.25 -4.06
CA LEU A 14 9.06 4.68 -2.83
C LEU A 14 9.90 5.58 -1.91
N GLN A 15 11.22 5.62 -2.09
CA GLN A 15 12.12 6.48 -1.33
C GLN A 15 12.47 7.75 -2.09
N SER A 16 12.68 7.65 -3.40
CA SER A 16 13.18 8.75 -4.23
C SER A 16 12.08 9.61 -4.85
N SER A 17 10.84 9.11 -4.92
CA SER A 17 9.74 9.81 -5.59
C SER A 17 8.54 10.03 -4.67
N GLN A 18 7.79 11.10 -4.94
CA GLN A 18 6.46 11.34 -4.37
C GLN A 18 5.35 10.90 -5.34
N LYS A 19 5.66 9.98 -6.26
CA LYS A 19 4.72 9.51 -7.28
C LYS A 19 3.90 8.34 -6.77
N ILE A 20 2.70 8.20 -7.32
CA ILE A 20 1.87 7.01 -7.11
C ILE A 20 2.44 5.87 -7.95
N ILE A 21 2.62 4.70 -7.33
CA ILE A 21 3.07 3.48 -7.98
C ILE A 21 1.89 2.50 -8.03
N ILE A 22 1.60 1.96 -9.21
CA ILE A 22 0.54 0.96 -9.41
C ILE A 22 1.17 -0.38 -9.80
N LEU A 23 0.89 -1.42 -9.02
CA LEU A 23 1.38 -2.78 -9.26
C LEU A 23 0.27 -3.66 -9.87
N TYR A 24 0.34 -3.89 -11.18
CA TYR A 24 -0.61 -4.74 -11.91
C TYR A 24 -0.22 -6.23 -11.93
N GLY A 25 -1.20 -7.09 -12.21
CA GLY A 25 -1.02 -8.53 -12.42
C GLY A 25 -2.22 -9.36 -12.00
N SER A 26 -2.27 -10.62 -12.41
CA SER A 26 -3.38 -11.56 -12.14
C SER A 26 -3.64 -11.78 -10.64
N ARG A 27 -4.84 -12.25 -10.28
CA ARG A 27 -5.16 -12.64 -8.89
C ARG A 27 -4.17 -13.70 -8.39
N GLN A 28 -3.86 -13.69 -7.09
CA GLN A 28 -3.04 -14.73 -6.41
C GLN A 28 -1.57 -14.88 -6.88
N VAL A 29 -1.01 -13.96 -7.66
CA VAL A 29 0.42 -14.00 -8.08
C VAL A 29 1.42 -13.47 -7.02
N GLY A 30 0.96 -13.21 -5.79
CA GLY A 30 1.79 -12.71 -4.69
C GLY A 30 2.08 -11.20 -4.71
N LYS A 31 1.22 -10.38 -5.32
CA LYS A 31 1.35 -8.90 -5.32
C LYS A 31 1.35 -8.32 -3.90
N THR A 32 0.37 -8.70 -3.10
CA THR A 32 0.25 -8.28 -1.69
C THR A 32 1.49 -8.71 -0.89
N THR A 33 1.97 -9.93 -1.12
CA THR A 33 3.19 -10.45 -0.50
C THR A 33 4.43 -9.62 -0.85
N LEU A 34 4.58 -9.23 -2.13
CA LEU A 34 5.67 -8.37 -2.59
C LEU A 34 5.62 -6.99 -1.90
N ILE A 35 4.44 -6.36 -1.85
CA ILE A 35 4.26 -5.06 -1.19
C ILE A 35 4.62 -5.16 0.30
N HIS A 36 4.14 -6.18 1.02
CA HIS A 36 4.50 -6.38 2.43
C HIS A 36 6.00 -6.61 2.65
N LYS A 37 6.71 -7.21 1.70
CA LYS A 37 8.16 -7.41 1.80
C LYS A 37 8.91 -6.09 1.62
N VAL A 38 8.55 -5.33 0.58
CA VAL A 38 9.10 -3.99 0.33
C VAL A 38 8.86 -3.07 1.52
N LEU A 39 7.63 -3.00 2.04
CA LEU A 39 7.30 -2.11 3.16
C LEU A 39 8.02 -2.49 4.46
N ARG A 40 8.22 -3.79 4.71
CA ARG A 40 9.04 -4.26 5.83
C ARG A 40 10.50 -3.84 5.70
N GLN A 41 11.06 -3.89 4.50
CA GLN A 41 12.42 -3.41 4.23
C GLN A 41 12.55 -1.89 4.48
N LEU A 42 11.52 -1.12 4.13
CA LEU A 42 11.54 0.35 4.30
C LEU A 42 11.26 0.81 5.74
N ASN A 43 10.70 -0.06 6.58
CA ASN A 43 10.37 0.22 7.99
C ASN A 43 9.59 1.54 8.20
N LYS A 44 8.62 1.83 7.32
CA LYS A 44 7.78 3.04 7.40
C LYS A 44 6.42 2.74 8.03
N LYS A 45 5.86 3.72 8.76
CA LYS A 45 4.44 3.68 9.17
C LYS A 45 3.58 3.55 7.92
N THR A 46 2.82 2.47 7.83
CA THR A 46 2.05 2.11 6.64
C THR A 46 0.59 1.89 7.03
N LEU A 47 -0.34 2.49 6.29
CA LEU A 47 -1.76 2.18 6.34
C LEU A 47 -2.12 1.24 5.19
N PHE A 48 -2.74 0.10 5.49
CA PHE A 48 -3.31 -0.78 4.48
C PHE A 48 -4.80 -0.49 4.34
N VAL A 49 -5.23 -0.15 3.12
CA VAL A 49 -6.63 0.11 2.81
C VAL A 49 -7.15 -1.03 1.94
N ASN A 50 -8.22 -1.68 2.38
CA ASN A 50 -8.95 -2.63 1.54
C ASN A 50 -10.08 -1.89 0.82
N ALA A 51 -9.93 -1.71 -0.49
CA ALA A 51 -10.93 -1.01 -1.31
C ALA A 51 -12.28 -1.76 -1.41
N ASP A 52 -12.32 -3.05 -1.09
CA ASP A 52 -13.56 -3.84 -1.11
C ASP A 52 -14.33 -3.76 0.23
N SER A 53 -13.78 -3.13 1.27
CA SER A 53 -14.47 -2.97 2.56
C SER A 53 -15.33 -1.71 2.57
N GLY A 54 -16.62 -1.87 2.87
CA GLY A 54 -17.56 -0.75 2.99
C GLY A 54 -17.11 0.29 4.02
N GLU A 55 -16.50 -0.14 5.13
CA GLU A 55 -16.01 0.77 6.17
C GLU A 55 -14.94 1.74 5.64
N TYR A 56 -13.96 1.24 4.88
CA TYR A 56 -12.93 2.11 4.30
C TYR A 56 -13.52 3.06 3.27
N VAL A 57 -14.46 2.58 2.45
CA VAL A 57 -15.16 3.41 1.45
C VAL A 57 -15.94 4.55 2.14
N ASP A 58 -16.68 4.24 3.20
CA ASP A 58 -17.47 5.21 3.95
C ASP A 58 -16.58 6.27 4.62
N ILE A 59 -15.49 5.84 5.28
CA ILE A 59 -14.56 6.76 5.94
C ILE A 59 -13.91 7.70 4.93
N LEU A 60 -13.37 7.16 3.83
CA LEU A 60 -12.67 7.96 2.81
C LEU A 60 -13.62 8.90 2.05
N SER A 61 -14.89 8.52 1.89
CA SER A 61 -15.91 9.34 1.22
C SER A 61 -16.54 10.40 2.12
N SER A 62 -16.43 10.25 3.44
CA SER A 62 -17.13 11.08 4.43
C SER A 62 -16.75 12.57 4.43
N ARG A 63 -15.55 12.92 3.92
CA ARG A 63 -14.95 14.27 4.00
C ARG A 63 -14.86 14.84 5.43
N ASP A 64 -15.02 14.02 6.45
CA ASP A 64 -14.97 14.39 7.86
C ASP A 64 -13.52 14.28 8.37
N PRO A 65 -12.87 15.39 8.76
CA PRO A 65 -11.49 15.38 9.23
C PRO A 65 -11.26 14.48 10.47
N LEU A 66 -12.26 14.33 11.35
CA LEU A 66 -12.14 13.47 12.54
C LEU A 66 -12.21 11.99 12.16
N ARG A 67 -13.00 11.62 11.15
CA ARG A 67 -13.01 10.25 10.61
C ARG A 67 -11.70 9.93 9.91
N LEU A 68 -11.20 10.85 9.09
CA LEU A 68 -9.91 10.69 8.40
C LEU A 68 -8.74 10.60 9.38
N LYS A 69 -8.72 11.43 10.43
CA LYS A 69 -7.67 11.39 11.46
C LYS A 69 -7.65 10.03 12.17
N ARG A 70 -8.82 9.48 12.52
CA ARG A 70 -8.92 8.15 13.14
C ARG A 70 -8.38 7.03 12.27
N LEU A 71 -8.50 7.15 10.94
CA LEU A 71 -8.00 6.15 9.99
C LEU A 71 -6.46 6.11 9.93
N ILE A 72 -5.80 7.27 10.02
CA ILE A 72 -4.33 7.38 9.88
C ILE A 72 -3.58 7.26 11.21
N GLY A 73 -4.28 7.36 12.34
CA GLY A 73 -3.73 7.31 13.70
C GLY A 73 -3.00 8.60 14.06
#